data_AF-A0A022L4S5-F1
#
_entry.id   AF-A0A022L4S5-F1
#
_cell.length_a   1.000
_cell.length_b   1.000
_cell.length_c   1.000
_cell.angle_alpha   90.00
_cell.angle_beta   90.00
_cell.angle_gamma   90.00
#
_symmetry.space_group_name_H-M   'P 1'
#
loop_
_entity.id
_entity.type
_entity.pdbx_description
1 polymer ?
#
loop_
_entity_poly.entity_id
_entity_poly.type
_entity_poly.pdbx_seq_one_letter_code
_entity_poly.pdbx_strand_id
1 'polypeptide(L)'
;MAAGDLPISHSTLDALPLSPRVRYLRHMLISAGTLPAIDVLLNDLEKHATAFIASLPREHGAVTGQYFRWQLLRKARQRSAVRAVTPGVYSTRSTELRKIAGFLSWLDTNGLSLSSLDQASVDRFFAHHHSQAAVGTFLNWAIRQGLTNPVQIPGRKPAPPRPPVPDDILWAKVDQLVDDESIPLGSRLIGLLVLVFAQRISDCVRLRRSDVTDDETMRIALGRTPLTLPSPIAALLRHHLEELSTRRPYLDGGPDWLFPGATPHCHVSEASVALHLVPHKIHAREIQQARIDHLVQTVPASVVADMLGININTAVRHAARTNSRWGNYPELRASPTGE
;
A
#
# COMPACT_ATOMS: atom_id res chain seq x y z
N MET A 1 -15.55 2.24 30.78
CA MET A 1 -16.43 1.82 29.66
C MET A 1 -17.26 0.61 30.05
N ALA A 2 -16.68 -0.59 30.26
CA ALA A 2 -17.46 -1.78 30.66
C ALA A 2 -18.18 -1.60 32.01
N ALA A 3 -17.56 -0.92 32.97
CA ALA A 3 -18.17 -0.59 34.27
C ALA A 3 -19.11 0.63 34.25
N GLY A 4 -19.31 1.28 33.09
CA GLY A 4 -20.15 2.48 32.98
C GLY A 4 -19.45 3.82 33.27
N ASP A 5 -18.24 3.82 33.84
CA ASP A 5 -17.54 5.05 34.26
C ASP A 5 -17.17 6.03 33.13
N LEU A 6 -17.14 5.55 31.88
CA LEU A 6 -16.79 6.35 30.70
C LEU A 6 -17.71 5.96 29.55
N PRO A 7 -18.21 6.93 28.76
CA PRO A 7 -19.07 6.66 27.63
C PRO A 7 -18.33 5.83 26.56
N ILE A 8 -19.06 4.98 25.85
CA ILE A 8 -18.52 4.26 24.69
C ILE A 8 -18.55 5.23 23.50
N SER A 9 -17.42 5.88 23.24
CA SER A 9 -17.29 6.85 22.16
C SER A 9 -15.90 6.83 21.53
N HIS A 10 -15.79 7.33 20.30
CA HIS A 10 -14.50 7.49 19.63
C HIS A 10 -13.56 8.41 20.42
N SER A 11 -14.08 9.49 21.00
CA SER A 11 -13.29 10.44 21.79
C SER A 11 -12.72 9.82 23.08
N THR A 12 -13.46 8.92 23.72
CA THR A 12 -12.97 8.15 24.88
C THR A 12 -11.78 7.27 24.49
N LEU A 13 -11.85 6.60 23.34
CA LEU A 13 -10.73 5.85 22.79
C LEU A 13 -9.61 6.77 22.29
N ASP A 14 -9.93 8.01 21.90
CA ASP A 14 -8.94 8.99 21.47
C ASP A 14 -8.08 9.51 22.62
N ALA A 15 -8.60 9.52 23.85
CA ALA A 15 -7.81 9.86 25.04
C ALA A 15 -6.72 8.81 25.36
N LEU A 16 -6.84 7.58 24.84
CA LEU A 16 -5.86 6.52 25.07
C LEU A 16 -4.65 6.65 24.11
N PRO A 17 -3.46 6.18 24.55
CA PRO A 17 -2.28 6.11 23.68
C PRO A 17 -2.55 5.28 22.42
N LEU A 18 -2.03 5.76 21.28
CA LEU A 18 -2.11 5.02 20.02
C LEU A 18 -1.37 3.69 20.15
N SER A 19 -2.11 2.59 20.09
CA SER A 19 -1.57 1.23 20.17
C SER A 19 -2.37 0.25 19.32
N PRO A 20 -1.78 -0.88 18.91
CA PRO A 20 -2.50 -1.94 18.20
C PRO A 20 -3.71 -2.45 19.00
N ARG A 21 -3.62 -2.49 20.33
CA ARG A 21 -4.71 -2.93 21.22
C ARG A 21 -5.89 -1.98 21.19
N VAL A 22 -5.65 -0.67 21.29
CA VAL A 22 -6.72 0.35 21.20
C VAL A 22 -7.35 0.35 19.80
N ARG A 23 -6.55 0.18 18.75
CA ARG A 23 -7.05 0.04 17.38
C ARG A 23 -7.94 -1.18 17.22
N TYR A 24 -7.50 -2.34 17.71
CA TYR A 24 -8.27 -3.58 17.71
C TYR A 24 -9.60 -3.40 18.44
N LEU A 25 -9.57 -2.85 19.66
CA LEU A 25 -10.76 -2.56 20.45
C LEU A 25 -11.74 -1.65 19.68
N ARG A 26 -11.24 -0.61 19.01
CA ARG A 26 -12.08 0.26 18.19
C ARG A 26 -12.75 -0.51 17.04
N HIS A 27 -11.99 -1.31 16.29
CA HIS A 27 -12.56 -2.12 15.21
C HIS A 27 -13.60 -3.10 15.73
N MET A 28 -13.36 -3.73 16.88
CA MET A 28 -14.30 -4.63 17.52
C MET A 28 -15.60 -3.92 17.88
N LEU A 29 -15.52 -2.74 18.51
CA LEU A 29 -16.69 -1.95 18.89
C LEU A 29 -17.48 -1.42 17.68
N ILE A 30 -16.80 -1.01 16.61
CA ILE A 30 -17.44 -0.66 15.32
C ILE A 30 -18.14 -1.88 14.71
N SER A 31 -17.46 -3.03 14.70
CA SER A 31 -17.97 -4.27 14.12
C SER A 31 -19.20 -4.78 14.87
N ALA A 32 -19.23 -4.61 16.20
CA ALA A 32 -20.38 -4.91 17.04
C ALA A 32 -21.52 -3.87 16.95
N GLY A 33 -21.38 -2.82 16.13
CA GLY A 33 -22.39 -1.76 15.98
C GLY A 33 -22.50 -0.78 17.15
N THR A 34 -21.64 -0.91 18.17
CA THR A 34 -21.64 -0.03 19.37
C THR A 34 -21.01 1.34 19.10
N LEU A 35 -20.14 1.45 18.09
CA LEU A 35 -19.56 2.70 17.63
C LEU A 35 -19.87 2.94 16.15
N PRO A 36 -20.10 4.20 15.73
CA PRO A 36 -20.30 4.51 14.32
C PRO A 36 -19.04 4.20 13.50
N ALA A 37 -19.23 3.76 12.25
CA ALA A 37 -18.12 3.45 11.37
C ALA A 37 -17.33 4.72 11.00
N ILE A 38 -16.00 4.65 11.16
CA ILE A 38 -15.06 5.70 10.76
C ILE A 38 -13.84 5.08 10.08
N ASP A 39 -13.08 5.90 9.36
CA ASP A 39 -11.75 5.53 8.90
C ASP A 39 -10.75 5.58 10.08
N VAL A 40 -10.52 4.42 10.70
CA VAL A 40 -9.68 4.29 11.89
C VAL A 40 -8.24 4.72 11.63
N LEU A 41 -7.68 4.46 10.44
CA LEU A 41 -6.31 4.84 10.12
C LEU A 41 -6.17 6.33 9.81
N LEU A 42 -7.21 6.96 9.25
CA LEU A 42 -7.26 8.42 9.15
C LEU A 42 -7.33 9.07 10.53
N ASN A 43 -8.18 8.56 11.43
CA ASN A 43 -8.26 9.05 12.81
C ASN A 43 -6.90 8.93 13.53
N ASP A 44 -6.26 7.77 13.43
CA ASP A 44 -4.92 7.55 14.00
C ASP A 44 -3.88 8.50 13.41
N LEU A 45 -3.94 8.78 12.10
CA LEU A 45 -3.04 9.72 11.43
C LEU A 45 -3.22 11.14 11.98
N GLU A 46 -4.47 11.60 12.15
CA GLU A 46 -4.78 12.93 12.70
C GLU A 46 -4.26 13.07 14.14
N LYS A 47 -4.49 12.05 14.98
CA LYS A 47 -3.97 12.02 16.35
C LYS A 47 -2.45 12.02 16.40
N HIS A 48 -1.82 11.13 15.63
CA HIS A 48 -0.36 11.00 15.58
C HIS A 48 0.28 12.30 15.10
N ALA A 49 -0.24 12.90 14.03
CA ALA A 49 0.27 14.15 13.50
C ALA A 49 0.12 15.30 14.50
N THR A 50 -1.04 15.44 15.15
CA THR A 50 -1.27 16.48 16.17
C THR A 50 -0.27 16.38 17.32
N ALA A 51 -0.09 15.18 17.90
CA ALA A 51 0.86 14.95 18.97
C ALA A 51 2.32 15.18 18.52
N PHE A 52 2.67 14.70 17.32
CA PHE A 52 4.00 14.89 16.74
C PHE A 52 4.31 16.37 16.52
N ILE A 53 3.39 17.13 15.90
CA ILE A 53 3.57 18.56 15.64
C ILE A 53 3.69 19.35 16.94
N ALA A 54 2.91 19.02 17.97
CA ALA A 54 2.97 19.66 19.28
C ALA A 54 4.31 19.42 20.01
N SER A 55 5.02 18.33 19.68
CA SER A 55 6.34 18.02 20.23
C SER A 55 7.50 18.77 19.56
N LEU A 56 7.26 19.43 18.42
CA LEU A 56 8.29 20.18 17.70
C LEU A 56 8.49 21.58 18.33
N PRO A 57 9.67 22.21 18.12
CA PRO A 57 9.85 23.63 18.40
C PRO A 57 8.73 24.47 17.77
N ARG A 58 8.34 25.57 18.44
CA ARG A 58 7.15 26.36 18.08
C ARG A 58 7.09 26.75 16.60
N GLU A 59 8.21 27.21 16.05
CA GLU A 59 8.32 27.64 14.65
C GLU A 59 8.17 26.46 13.68
N HIS A 60 8.83 25.34 13.98
CA HIS A 60 8.73 24.10 13.21
C HIS A 60 7.32 23.53 13.24
N GLY A 61 6.69 23.52 14.41
CA GLY A 61 5.33 23.05 14.61
C GLY A 61 4.32 23.90 13.83
N ALA A 62 4.48 25.23 13.81
CA ALA A 62 3.61 26.12 13.05
C ALA A 62 3.62 25.81 11.55
N VAL A 63 4.82 25.75 10.93
CA VAL A 63 4.97 25.51 9.49
C VAL A 63 4.54 24.08 9.13
N THR A 64 4.96 23.08 9.93
CA THR A 64 4.60 21.67 9.71
C THR A 64 3.09 21.45 9.88
N GLY A 65 2.47 22.10 10.86
CA GLY A 65 1.02 22.04 11.09
C GLY A 65 0.21 22.72 9.97
N GLN A 66 0.69 23.84 9.43
CA GLN A 66 0.11 24.45 8.25
C GLN A 66 0.20 23.49 7.05
N TYR A 67 1.37 22.91 6.77
CA TYR A 67 1.53 21.92 5.70
C TYR A 67 0.59 20.72 5.87
N PHE A 68 0.57 20.13 7.07
CA PHE A 68 -0.26 18.98 7.38
C PHE A 68 -1.74 19.27 7.10
N ARG A 69 -2.27 20.36 7.65
CA ARG A 69 -3.69 20.73 7.52
C ARG A 69 -4.10 20.99 6.07
N TRP A 70 -3.33 21.81 5.35
CA TRP A 70 -3.76 22.30 4.03
C TRP A 70 -3.40 21.38 2.87
N GLN A 71 -2.33 20.58 3.00
CA GLN A 71 -1.88 19.66 1.95
C GLN A 71 -2.19 18.19 2.27
N LEU A 72 -1.71 17.67 3.40
CA LEU A 72 -1.79 16.24 3.68
C LEU A 72 -3.20 15.82 4.09
N LEU A 73 -3.75 16.48 5.11
CA LEU A 73 -5.01 16.12 5.71
C LEU A 73 -6.19 16.31 4.76
N ARG A 74 -6.23 17.43 4.04
CA ARG A 74 -7.24 17.69 3.01
C ARG A 74 -7.28 16.57 1.96
N LYS A 75 -6.11 16.18 1.43
CA LYS A 75 -6.01 15.09 0.44
C LYS A 75 -6.35 13.72 1.05
N ALA A 76 -5.99 13.48 2.30
CA ALA A 76 -6.31 12.25 3.00
C ALA A 76 -7.83 12.09 3.19
N ARG A 77 -8.51 13.15 3.66
CA ARG A 77 -9.97 13.19 3.82
C ARG A 77 -10.72 13.01 2.50
N GLN A 78 -10.29 13.73 1.45
CA GLN A 78 -10.87 13.58 0.10
C GLN A 78 -10.75 12.14 -0.43
N ARG A 79 -9.62 11.48 -0.19
CA ARG A 79 -9.42 10.09 -0.61
C ARG A 79 -10.20 9.10 0.25
N SER A 80 -10.25 9.33 1.57
CA SER A 80 -10.97 8.51 2.54
C SER A 80 -12.47 8.42 2.23
N ALA A 81 -13.06 9.50 1.69
CA ALA A 81 -14.44 9.52 1.23
C ALA A 81 -14.75 8.47 0.14
N VAL A 82 -13.75 8.07 -0.64
CA VAL A 82 -13.89 7.03 -1.68
C VAL A 82 -13.36 5.68 -1.18
N ARG A 83 -12.23 5.69 -0.46
CA ARG A 83 -11.56 4.48 0.02
C ARG A 83 -10.79 4.76 1.30
N ALA A 84 -11.01 3.94 2.32
CA ALA A 84 -10.31 4.03 3.60
C ALA A 84 -8.79 4.08 3.44
N VAL A 85 -8.14 4.87 4.30
CA VAL A 85 -6.69 5.03 4.37
C VAL A 85 -6.04 3.67 4.60
N THR A 86 -4.98 3.39 3.85
CA THR A 86 -4.24 2.14 3.98
C THR A 86 -3.09 2.28 4.98
N PRO A 87 -2.60 1.18 5.58
CA PRO A 87 -1.41 1.22 6.44
C PRO A 87 -0.19 1.83 5.74
N GLY A 88 -0.03 1.57 4.45
CA GLY A 88 1.04 2.15 3.62
C GLY A 88 0.92 3.66 3.47
N VAL A 89 -0.30 4.19 3.29
CA VAL A 89 -0.54 5.64 3.25
C VAL A 89 -0.25 6.25 4.62
N TYR A 90 -0.77 5.66 5.70
CA TYR A 90 -0.48 6.10 7.07
C TYR A 90 1.04 6.19 7.31
N SER A 91 1.78 5.11 7.06
CA SER A 91 3.23 5.05 7.26
C SER A 91 3.98 6.08 6.40
N THR A 92 3.57 6.24 5.13
CA THR A 92 4.17 7.21 4.21
C THR A 92 3.98 8.64 4.73
N ARG A 93 2.77 9.01 5.17
CA ARG A 93 2.48 10.35 5.68
C ARG A 93 3.16 10.64 7.01
N SER A 94 3.20 9.68 7.93
CA SER A 94 3.95 9.84 9.19
C SER A 94 5.46 9.97 8.93
N THR A 95 6.00 9.22 7.96
CA THR A 95 7.41 9.35 7.55
C THR A 95 7.69 10.69 6.88
N GLU A 96 6.75 11.19 6.08
CA GLU A 96 6.84 12.51 5.45
C GLU A 96 6.94 13.63 6.49
N LEU A 97 6.07 13.63 7.50
CA LEU A 97 6.14 14.59 8.62
C LEU A 97 7.48 14.53 9.36
N ARG A 98 7.97 13.32 9.66
CA ARG A 98 9.29 13.14 10.29
C ARG A 98 10.43 13.67 9.43
N LYS A 99 10.40 13.44 8.11
CA LYS A 99 11.42 13.95 7.19
C LYS A 99 11.40 15.48 7.08
N ILE A 100 10.22 16.09 7.14
CA ILE A 100 10.07 17.56 7.15
C ILE A 100 10.63 18.13 8.45
N ALA A 101 10.27 17.58 9.60
CA ALA A 101 10.81 18.01 10.89
C ALA A 101 12.35 17.86 10.95
N GLY A 102 12.89 16.76 10.41
CA GLY A 102 14.34 16.57 10.29
C GLY A 102 15.02 17.58 9.37
N PHE A 103 14.36 17.98 8.28
CA PHE A 103 14.86 19.07 7.42
C PHE A 103 14.87 20.42 8.13
N LEU A 104 13.78 20.78 8.83
CA LEU A 104 13.72 22.03 9.58
C LEU A 104 14.76 22.08 10.70
N SER A 105 14.93 20.98 11.44
CA SER A 105 15.99 20.86 12.44
C SER A 105 17.40 20.97 11.83
N TRP A 106 17.60 20.46 10.62
CA TRP A 106 18.87 20.61 9.91
C TRP A 106 19.13 22.08 9.52
N LEU A 107 18.12 22.84 9.13
CA LEU A 107 18.27 24.28 8.86
C LEU A 107 18.75 25.01 10.11
N ASP A 108 18.08 24.81 11.25
CA ASP A 108 18.46 25.42 12.53
C ASP A 108 19.90 25.09 12.92
N THR A 109 20.30 23.82 12.76
CA THR A 109 21.64 23.36 13.13
C THR A 109 22.74 24.03 12.29
N ASN A 110 22.40 24.45 11.07
CA ASN A 110 23.31 25.15 10.15
C ASN A 110 23.13 26.68 10.17
N GLY A 111 22.32 27.22 11.10
CA GLY A 111 22.05 28.65 11.19
C GLY A 111 21.27 29.20 9.98
N LEU A 112 20.52 28.35 9.30
CA LEU A 112 19.73 28.71 8.13
C LEU A 112 18.26 28.90 8.52
N SER A 113 17.57 29.81 7.84
CA SER A 113 16.13 29.98 7.97
C SER A 113 15.43 29.47 6.70
N LEU A 114 14.20 29.00 6.84
CA LEU A 114 13.35 28.64 5.71
C LEU A 114 13.10 29.84 4.78
N SER A 115 12.99 31.05 5.32
CA SER A 115 12.72 32.26 4.53
C SER A 115 13.92 32.71 3.69
N SER A 116 15.15 32.45 4.17
CA SER A 116 16.40 32.82 3.51
C SER A 116 17.09 31.64 2.82
N LEU A 117 16.35 30.56 2.57
CA LEU A 117 16.89 29.36 1.95
C LEU A 117 17.38 29.66 0.53
N ASP A 118 18.62 29.26 0.24
CA ASP A 118 19.26 29.39 -1.07
C ASP A 118 19.45 28.03 -1.75
N GLN A 119 19.83 28.06 -3.04
CA GLN A 119 20.01 26.84 -3.83
C GLN A 119 21.17 25.98 -3.30
N ALA A 120 22.26 26.60 -2.86
CA ALA A 120 23.44 25.89 -2.36
C ALA A 120 23.12 25.05 -1.11
N SER A 121 22.29 25.58 -0.20
CA SER A 121 21.86 24.86 1.00
C SER A 121 20.93 23.69 0.65
N VAL A 122 20.02 23.88 -0.31
CA VAL A 122 19.12 22.81 -0.80
C VAL A 122 19.92 21.66 -1.41
N ASP A 123 20.89 21.98 -2.25
CA ASP A 123 21.73 20.97 -2.90
C ASP A 123 22.60 20.24 -1.87
N ARG A 124 23.17 20.98 -0.90
CA ARG A 124 23.95 20.40 0.21
C ARG A 124 23.11 19.42 1.04
N PHE A 125 21.85 19.75 1.33
CA PHE A 125 20.95 18.86 2.04
C PHE A 125 20.67 17.58 1.23
N PHE A 126 20.31 17.70 -0.05
CA PHE A 126 19.97 16.54 -0.87
C PHE A 126 21.18 15.69 -1.29
N ALA A 127 22.40 16.21 -1.19
CA ALA A 127 23.62 15.43 -1.34
C ALA A 127 23.78 14.36 -0.23
N HIS A 128 23.30 14.64 0.98
CA HIS A 128 23.46 13.76 2.15
C HIS A 128 22.16 13.07 2.58
N HIS A 129 21.00 13.54 2.11
CA HIS A 129 19.70 13.03 2.54
C HIS A 129 18.82 12.53 1.38
N HIS A 130 18.37 11.28 1.48
CA HIS A 130 17.43 10.66 0.53
C HIS A 130 15.96 10.94 0.91
N SER A 131 15.58 12.22 0.89
CA SER A 131 14.27 12.72 1.32
C SER A 131 13.54 13.54 0.26
N GLN A 132 14.00 13.52 -1.00
CA GLN A 132 13.51 14.33 -2.13
C GLN A 132 11.98 14.30 -2.27
N ALA A 133 11.35 13.11 -2.15
CA ALA A 133 9.91 13.01 -2.32
C ALA A 133 9.12 13.76 -1.22
N ALA A 134 9.54 13.64 0.03
CA ALA A 134 8.86 14.26 1.17
C ALA A 134 9.20 15.75 1.27
N VAL A 135 10.50 16.07 1.36
CA VAL A 135 10.98 17.44 1.53
C VAL A 135 10.76 18.26 0.27
N GLY A 136 10.87 17.66 -0.92
CA GLY A 136 10.54 18.34 -2.17
C GLY A 136 9.06 18.69 -2.30
N THR A 137 8.15 17.82 -1.87
CA THR A 137 6.71 18.17 -1.86
C THR A 137 6.42 19.31 -0.90
N PHE A 138 7.08 19.30 0.26
CA PHE A 138 7.01 20.37 1.25
C PHE A 138 7.58 21.70 0.72
N LEU A 139 8.79 21.71 0.15
CA LEU A 139 9.42 22.91 -0.41
C LEU A 139 8.57 23.50 -1.55
N ASN A 140 8.05 22.67 -2.46
CA ASN A 140 7.12 23.13 -3.48
C ASN A 140 5.87 23.79 -2.88
N TRP A 141 5.37 23.29 -1.77
CA TRP A 141 4.27 23.93 -1.06
C TRP A 141 4.72 25.25 -0.40
N ALA A 142 5.87 25.28 0.26
CA ALA A 142 6.41 26.46 0.93
C ALA A 142 6.64 27.61 -0.06
N ILE A 143 7.21 27.33 -1.24
CA ILE A 143 7.40 28.29 -2.33
C ILE A 143 6.04 28.88 -2.76
N ARG A 144 5.03 28.04 -2.99
CA ARG A 144 3.68 28.50 -3.36
C ARG A 144 2.96 29.31 -2.27
N GLN A 145 3.41 29.21 -1.03
CA GLN A 145 2.87 29.99 0.09
C GLN A 145 3.73 31.22 0.40
N GLY A 146 4.80 31.48 -0.35
CA GLY A 146 5.72 32.59 -0.10
C GLY A 146 6.55 32.44 1.18
N LEU A 147 6.73 31.21 1.68
CA LEU A 147 7.47 30.94 2.92
C LEU A 147 8.99 30.79 2.70
N THR A 148 9.42 30.62 1.46
CA THR A 148 10.82 30.43 1.05
C THR A 148 11.02 31.05 -0.33
N ASN A 149 12.27 31.36 -0.66
CA ASN A 149 12.68 31.77 -2.00
C ASN A 149 12.40 30.67 -3.04
N PRO A 150 12.24 31.02 -4.33
CA PRO A 150 12.16 30.04 -5.41
C PRO A 150 13.46 29.24 -5.50
N VAL A 151 13.41 27.98 -5.10
CA VAL A 151 14.55 27.03 -5.18
C VAL A 151 14.18 25.85 -6.06
N GLN A 152 15.17 25.33 -6.78
CA GLN A 152 15.03 24.13 -7.58
C GLN A 152 15.24 22.91 -6.70
N ILE A 153 14.28 21.99 -6.76
CA ILE A 153 14.35 20.73 -6.01
C ILE A 153 15.00 19.69 -6.92
N PRO A 154 16.16 19.12 -6.54
CA PRO A 154 16.80 18.08 -7.32
C PRO A 154 15.86 16.89 -7.54
N GLY A 155 15.71 16.50 -8.81
CA GLY A 155 14.98 15.30 -9.17
C GLY A 155 15.60 14.07 -8.50
N ARG A 156 14.77 13.14 -8.03
CA ARG A 156 15.27 11.84 -7.57
C ARG A 156 15.78 11.05 -8.78
N LYS A 157 17.06 10.73 -8.83
CA LYS A 157 17.59 9.77 -9.81
C LYS A 157 16.84 8.45 -9.66
N PRO A 158 16.27 7.88 -10.75
CA PRO A 158 15.67 6.56 -10.71
C PRO A 158 16.70 5.56 -10.18
N ALA A 159 16.27 4.64 -9.33
CA ALA A 159 17.13 3.51 -8.99
C ALA A 159 17.42 2.72 -10.28
N PRO A 160 18.65 2.19 -10.45
CA PRO A 160 18.95 1.34 -11.58
C PRO A 160 17.96 0.16 -11.62
N PRO A 161 17.62 -0.33 -12.82
CA PRO A 161 16.83 -1.55 -12.93
C PRO A 161 17.56 -2.67 -12.18
N ARG A 162 16.80 -3.45 -11.41
CA ARG A 162 17.34 -4.63 -10.74
C ARG A 162 17.46 -5.76 -11.76
N PRO A 163 18.42 -6.68 -11.58
CA PRO A 163 18.52 -7.85 -12.44
C PRO A 163 17.21 -8.66 -12.39
N PRO A 164 16.78 -9.25 -13.52
CA PRO A 164 15.64 -10.15 -13.53
C PRO A 164 15.91 -11.34 -12.60
N VAL A 165 14.87 -11.84 -11.96
CA VAL A 165 14.95 -13.10 -11.21
C VAL A 165 14.84 -14.24 -12.23
N PRO A 166 15.80 -15.17 -12.29
CA PRO A 166 15.73 -16.35 -13.14
C PRO A 166 14.46 -17.18 -12.90
N ASP A 167 13.90 -17.76 -13.97
CA ASP A 167 12.65 -18.52 -13.91
C ASP A 167 12.77 -19.79 -13.06
N ASP A 168 13.92 -20.47 -13.07
CA ASP A 168 14.19 -21.63 -12.22
C ASP A 168 14.11 -21.30 -10.73
N ILE A 169 14.66 -20.14 -10.33
CA ILE A 169 14.55 -19.66 -8.95
C ILE A 169 13.09 -19.34 -8.60
N LEU A 170 12.33 -18.77 -9.53
CA LEU A 170 10.90 -18.47 -9.32
C LEU A 170 10.08 -19.75 -9.17
N TRP A 171 10.28 -20.75 -10.02
CA TRP A 171 9.55 -22.01 -9.96
C TRP A 171 9.90 -22.81 -8.71
N ALA A 172 11.17 -22.83 -8.29
CA ALA A 172 11.55 -23.42 -7.01
C ALA A 172 10.83 -22.75 -5.81
N LYS A 173 10.53 -21.45 -5.91
CA LYS A 173 9.72 -20.74 -4.90
C LYS A 173 8.24 -21.05 -4.99
N VAL A 174 7.72 -21.30 -6.20
CA VAL A 174 6.35 -21.77 -6.38
C VAL A 174 6.20 -23.14 -5.73
N ASP A 175 7.07 -24.10 -6.07
CA ASP A 175 7.05 -25.46 -5.50
C ASP A 175 7.17 -25.41 -3.97
N GLN A 176 8.10 -24.59 -3.46
CA GLN A 176 8.21 -24.36 -2.02
C GLN A 176 6.88 -23.88 -1.41
N LEU A 177 6.20 -22.88 -1.99
CA LEU A 177 4.93 -22.40 -1.43
C LEU A 177 3.77 -23.38 -1.62
N VAL A 178 3.84 -24.27 -2.62
CA VAL A 178 2.83 -25.31 -2.84
C VAL A 178 2.91 -26.40 -1.77
N ASP A 179 4.09 -26.69 -1.22
CA ASP A 179 4.29 -27.82 -0.31
C ASP A 179 4.61 -27.41 1.15
N ASP A 180 5.18 -26.24 1.39
CA ASP A 180 5.71 -25.85 2.72
C ASP A 180 4.61 -25.48 3.72
N GLU A 181 4.20 -26.44 4.55
CA GLU A 181 3.19 -26.26 5.61
C GLU A 181 3.65 -25.40 6.79
N SER A 182 4.94 -25.03 6.88
CA SER A 182 5.41 -24.11 7.94
C SER A 182 4.89 -22.68 7.76
N ILE A 183 4.47 -22.32 6.55
CA ILE A 183 3.90 -21.02 6.22
C ILE A 183 2.37 -21.08 6.32
N PRO A 184 1.71 -20.12 6.99
CA PRO A 184 0.26 -20.09 7.05
C PRO A 184 -0.40 -20.13 5.65
N LEU A 185 -1.40 -20.99 5.46
CA LEU A 185 -2.05 -21.28 4.18
C LEU A 185 -2.44 -20.03 3.40
N GLY A 186 -3.10 -19.07 4.04
CA GLY A 186 -3.48 -17.80 3.39
C GLY A 186 -2.28 -16.99 2.87
N SER A 187 -1.13 -17.04 3.56
CA SER A 187 0.10 -16.37 3.10
C SER A 187 0.78 -17.10 1.96
N ARG A 188 0.72 -18.44 1.93
CA ARG A 188 1.17 -19.26 0.78
C ARG A 188 0.38 -18.93 -0.47
N LEU A 189 -0.95 -18.94 -0.37
CA LEU A 189 -1.83 -18.58 -1.48
C LEU A 189 -1.54 -17.17 -2.01
N ILE A 190 -1.40 -16.17 -1.12
CA ILE A 190 -1.05 -14.82 -1.55
C ILE A 190 0.34 -14.78 -2.21
N GLY A 191 1.33 -15.49 -1.66
CA GLY A 191 2.66 -15.61 -2.27
C GLY A 191 2.64 -16.24 -3.66
N LEU A 192 1.83 -17.28 -3.86
CA LEU A 192 1.61 -17.92 -5.16
C LEU A 192 0.96 -16.96 -6.16
N LEU A 193 -0.04 -16.18 -5.72
CA LEU A 193 -0.65 -15.15 -6.56
C LEU A 193 0.35 -14.06 -6.98
N VAL A 194 1.27 -13.70 -6.10
CA VAL A 194 2.36 -12.75 -6.41
C VAL A 194 3.35 -13.36 -7.42
N LEU A 195 3.77 -14.60 -7.21
CA LEU A 195 4.79 -15.26 -8.05
C LEU A 195 4.25 -15.58 -9.46
N VAL A 196 3.10 -16.24 -9.53
CA VAL A 196 2.56 -16.77 -10.78
C VAL A 196 1.87 -15.66 -11.57
N PHE A 197 1.01 -14.88 -10.91
CA PHE A 197 0.15 -13.89 -11.54
C PHE A 197 0.60 -12.45 -11.32
N ALA A 198 1.85 -12.21 -10.87
CA ALA A 198 2.42 -10.87 -10.69
C ALA A 198 1.53 -9.90 -9.89
N GLN A 199 0.73 -10.42 -8.95
CA GLN A 199 -0.20 -9.61 -8.16
C GLN A 199 0.51 -8.81 -7.07
N ARG A 200 -0.11 -7.72 -6.60
CA ARG A 200 0.33 -7.01 -5.40
C ARG A 200 -0.26 -7.68 -4.18
N ILE A 201 0.52 -7.83 -3.11
CA ILE A 201 -0.01 -8.25 -1.79
C ILE A 201 -1.22 -7.38 -1.41
N SER A 202 -1.14 -6.06 -1.62
CA SER A 202 -2.22 -5.11 -1.31
C SER A 202 -3.54 -5.38 -2.01
N ASP A 203 -3.50 -6.04 -3.18
CA ASP A 203 -4.68 -6.40 -3.95
C ASP A 203 -5.15 -7.80 -3.55
N CYS A 204 -4.22 -8.77 -3.40
CA CYS A 204 -4.55 -10.12 -2.95
C CYS A 204 -5.27 -10.15 -1.60
N VAL A 205 -4.80 -9.37 -0.62
CA VAL A 205 -5.44 -9.34 0.72
C VAL A 205 -6.87 -8.79 0.67
N ARG A 206 -7.25 -8.05 -0.38
CA ARG A 206 -8.58 -7.45 -0.52
C ARG A 206 -9.54 -8.31 -1.34
N LEU A 207 -9.09 -9.48 -1.80
CA LEU A 207 -9.97 -10.41 -2.50
C LEU A 207 -11.08 -10.84 -1.55
N ARG A 208 -12.28 -10.95 -2.10
CA ARG A 208 -13.48 -11.45 -1.44
C ARG A 208 -13.73 -12.89 -1.86
N ARG A 209 -14.50 -13.62 -1.07
CA ARG A 209 -14.93 -14.97 -1.47
C ARG A 209 -15.74 -14.94 -2.77
N SER A 210 -16.51 -13.86 -3.00
CA SER A 210 -17.23 -13.62 -4.25
C SER A 210 -16.34 -13.44 -5.49
N ASP A 211 -15.04 -13.18 -5.30
CA ASP A 211 -14.09 -13.02 -6.41
C ASP A 211 -13.58 -14.38 -6.92
N VAL A 212 -14.01 -15.48 -6.28
CA VAL A 212 -13.64 -16.85 -6.61
C VAL A 212 -14.87 -17.61 -7.08
N THR A 213 -14.73 -18.30 -8.21
CA THR A 213 -15.75 -19.19 -8.77
C THR A 213 -15.14 -20.57 -8.97
N ASP A 214 -15.79 -21.59 -8.41
CA ASP A 214 -15.38 -22.99 -8.49
C ASP A 214 -16.42 -23.76 -9.32
N ASP A 215 -16.29 -23.65 -10.65
CA ASP A 215 -17.10 -24.39 -11.62
C ASP A 215 -16.32 -25.64 -12.09
N GLU A 216 -16.20 -25.89 -13.40
CA GLU A 216 -15.33 -26.96 -13.94
C GLU A 216 -13.84 -26.70 -13.72
N THR A 217 -13.45 -25.42 -13.75
CA THR A 217 -12.10 -24.97 -13.41
C THR A 217 -12.19 -23.82 -12.43
N MET A 218 -11.32 -23.81 -11.43
CA MET A 218 -11.32 -22.75 -10.43
C MET A 218 -10.78 -21.46 -11.03
N ARG A 219 -11.55 -20.38 -10.93
CA ARG A 219 -11.21 -19.06 -11.47
C ARG A 219 -11.18 -18.00 -10.38
N ILE A 220 -10.33 -17.00 -10.57
CA ILE A 220 -10.18 -15.88 -9.64
C ILE A 220 -10.20 -14.55 -10.39
N ALA A 221 -10.99 -13.60 -9.91
CA ALA A 221 -11.09 -12.25 -10.46
C ALA A 221 -9.99 -11.35 -9.90
N LEU A 222 -8.85 -11.29 -10.60
CA LEU A 222 -7.70 -10.44 -10.24
C LEU A 222 -7.67 -9.11 -11.02
N GLY A 223 -8.28 -9.09 -12.19
CA GLY A 223 -8.36 -7.93 -13.08
C GLY A 223 -9.73 -7.86 -13.75
N ARG A 224 -9.77 -7.34 -14.97
CA ARG A 224 -11.02 -7.30 -15.75
C ARG A 224 -11.44 -8.69 -16.22
N THR A 225 -10.46 -9.54 -16.50
CA THR A 225 -10.68 -10.90 -16.97
C THR A 225 -10.36 -11.89 -15.84
N PRO A 226 -11.32 -12.72 -15.41
CA PRO A 226 -11.05 -13.77 -14.43
C PRO A 226 -10.01 -14.76 -14.97
N LEU A 227 -9.01 -15.10 -14.16
CA LEU A 227 -7.94 -16.02 -14.53
C LEU A 227 -8.22 -17.42 -14.00
N THR A 228 -7.96 -18.43 -14.81
CA THR A 228 -8.04 -19.84 -14.38
C THR A 228 -6.81 -20.19 -13.56
N LEU A 229 -7.02 -20.81 -12.40
CA LEU A 229 -5.96 -21.22 -11.50
C LEU A 229 -5.35 -22.56 -11.95
N PRO A 230 -4.01 -22.69 -11.98
CA PRO A 230 -3.34 -23.98 -12.10
C PRO A 230 -3.79 -24.96 -11.02
N SER A 231 -3.88 -26.24 -11.38
CA SER A 231 -4.41 -27.31 -10.50
C SER A 231 -3.83 -27.30 -9.07
N PRO A 232 -2.51 -27.17 -8.85
CA PRO A 232 -1.95 -27.15 -7.49
C PRO A 232 -2.46 -25.95 -6.65
N ILE A 233 -2.62 -24.78 -7.27
CA ILE A 233 -3.11 -23.58 -6.60
C ILE A 233 -4.61 -23.68 -6.35
N ALA A 234 -5.36 -24.25 -7.29
CA ALA A 234 -6.79 -24.48 -7.15
C ALA A 234 -7.09 -25.44 -5.97
N ALA A 235 -6.32 -26.52 -5.84
CA ALA A 235 -6.47 -27.46 -4.72
C ALA A 235 -6.22 -26.77 -3.36
N LEU A 236 -5.15 -25.97 -3.24
CA LEU A 236 -4.86 -25.21 -2.03
C LEU A 236 -5.94 -24.17 -1.70
N LEU A 237 -6.47 -23.50 -2.73
CA LEU A 237 -7.52 -22.51 -2.53
C LEU A 237 -8.83 -23.16 -2.09
N ARG A 238 -9.17 -24.35 -2.62
CA ARG A 238 -10.34 -25.11 -2.19
C ARG A 238 -10.23 -25.53 -0.72
N HIS A 239 -9.09 -26.08 -0.32
CA HIS A 239 -8.80 -26.40 1.08
C HIS A 239 -8.92 -25.16 1.99
N HIS A 240 -8.41 -24.00 1.55
CA HIS A 240 -8.56 -22.74 2.28
C HIS A 240 -10.02 -22.30 2.41
N LEU A 241 -10.85 -22.47 1.38
CA LEU A 241 -12.28 -22.17 1.45
C LEU A 241 -13.03 -23.10 2.42
N GLU A 242 -12.64 -24.37 2.51
CA GLU A 242 -13.17 -25.34 3.48
C GLU A 242 -12.79 -24.98 4.93
N GLU A 243 -11.53 -24.59 5.18
CA GLU A 243 -11.13 -24.06 6.50
C GLU A 243 -11.93 -22.80 6.87
N LEU A 244 -12.27 -21.98 5.88
CA LEU A 244 -12.99 -20.75 6.06
C LEU A 244 -14.49 -20.95 6.33
N SER A 245 -15.10 -22.00 5.79
CA SER A 245 -16.50 -22.33 6.05
C SER A 245 -16.70 -22.98 7.42
N THR A 246 -15.69 -23.71 7.90
CA THR A 246 -15.70 -24.34 9.24
C THR A 246 -15.40 -23.35 10.36
N ARG A 247 -14.59 -22.32 10.10
CA ARG A 247 -14.30 -21.25 11.06
C ARG A 247 -15.51 -20.33 11.24
N ARG A 248 -16.13 -20.37 12.42
CA ARG A 248 -17.11 -19.35 12.81
C ARG A 248 -16.41 -18.03 13.13
N PRO A 249 -16.76 -16.90 12.47
CA PRO A 249 -16.23 -15.61 12.85
C PRO A 249 -16.70 -15.27 14.27
N TYR A 250 -15.85 -14.55 15.02
CA TYR A 250 -16.16 -14.13 16.39
C TYR A 250 -17.30 -13.09 16.43
N LEU A 251 -17.48 -12.35 15.34
CA LEU A 251 -18.59 -11.42 15.13
C LEU A 251 -19.17 -11.69 13.75
N ASP A 252 -20.50 -11.84 13.70
CA ASP A 252 -21.24 -12.02 12.46
C ASP A 252 -21.48 -10.68 11.76
N GLY A 253 -21.66 -10.73 10.45
CA GLY A 253 -21.73 -9.55 9.59
C GLY A 253 -20.35 -9.06 9.15
N GLY A 254 -20.31 -8.17 8.16
CA GLY A 254 -19.05 -7.63 7.61
C GLY A 254 -18.66 -8.17 6.24
N PRO A 255 -17.55 -7.67 5.64
CA PRO A 255 -17.14 -8.05 4.31
C PRO A 255 -16.60 -9.49 4.28
N ASP A 256 -17.02 -10.26 3.28
CA ASP A 256 -16.63 -11.65 3.11
C ASP A 256 -15.24 -11.77 2.47
N TRP A 257 -14.20 -11.48 3.24
CA TRP A 257 -12.81 -11.51 2.78
C TRP A 257 -12.34 -12.94 2.49
N LEU A 258 -11.66 -13.12 1.36
CA LEU A 258 -10.98 -14.38 1.02
C LEU A 258 -9.82 -14.66 1.99
N PHE A 259 -9.16 -13.62 2.50
CA PHE A 259 -8.09 -13.73 3.49
C PHE A 259 -8.44 -12.90 4.73
N PRO A 260 -9.27 -13.42 5.65
CA PRO A 260 -9.66 -12.68 6.85
C PRO A 260 -8.45 -12.46 7.78
N GLY A 261 -8.42 -11.30 8.43
CA GLY A 261 -7.40 -10.95 9.42
C GLY A 261 -7.87 -11.21 10.85
N ALA A 262 -6.95 -11.06 11.81
CA ALA A 262 -7.27 -11.18 13.23
C ALA A 262 -8.19 -10.07 13.75
N THR A 263 -8.24 -8.92 13.07
CA THR A 263 -9.12 -7.80 13.44
C THR A 263 -10.49 -8.01 12.78
N PRO A 264 -11.60 -7.91 13.55
CA PRO A 264 -12.95 -8.08 13.00
C PRO A 264 -13.20 -7.23 11.75
N HIS A 265 -13.88 -7.84 10.78
CA HIS A 265 -14.28 -7.24 9.50
C HIS A 265 -13.11 -6.69 8.64
N CYS A 266 -11.86 -6.99 9.01
CA CYS A 266 -10.67 -6.60 8.27
C CYS A 266 -10.03 -7.82 7.60
N HIS A 267 -9.42 -7.60 6.44
CA HIS A 267 -8.58 -8.60 5.82
C HIS A 267 -7.22 -8.73 6.53
N VAL A 268 -6.48 -9.79 6.20
CA VAL A 268 -5.11 -10.00 6.67
C VAL A 268 -4.22 -8.81 6.31
N SER A 269 -3.33 -8.43 7.23
CA SER A 269 -2.43 -7.30 7.00
C SER A 269 -1.36 -7.64 5.97
N GLU A 270 -1.10 -6.73 5.04
CA GLU A 270 0.00 -6.84 4.06
C GLU A 270 1.35 -7.09 4.75
N ALA A 271 1.58 -6.45 5.90
CA ALA A 271 2.79 -6.61 6.68
C ALA A 271 2.91 -8.01 7.30
N SER A 272 1.80 -8.64 7.68
CA SER A 272 1.81 -10.01 8.20
C SER A 272 2.18 -11.00 7.11
N VAL A 273 1.61 -10.83 5.92
CA VAL A 273 1.95 -11.66 4.76
C VAL A 273 3.44 -11.49 4.40
N ALA A 274 3.91 -10.24 4.33
CA ALA A 274 5.33 -9.97 4.08
C ALA A 274 6.24 -10.60 5.14
N LEU A 275 5.85 -10.56 6.43
CA LEU A 275 6.59 -11.18 7.52
C LEU A 275 6.72 -12.70 7.34
N HIS A 276 5.68 -13.37 6.82
CA HIS A 276 5.75 -14.80 6.54
C HIS A 276 6.57 -15.13 5.30
N LEU A 277 6.62 -14.25 4.30
CA LEU A 277 7.31 -14.51 3.02
C LEU A 277 8.82 -14.16 3.04
N VAL A 278 9.21 -13.13 3.81
CA VAL A 278 10.61 -12.66 3.88
C VAL A 278 11.61 -13.73 4.34
N PRO A 279 11.33 -14.56 5.37
CA PRO A 279 12.23 -15.64 5.79
C PRO A 279 12.57 -16.63 4.67
N HIS A 280 11.65 -16.81 3.72
CA HIS A 280 11.81 -17.71 2.57
C HIS A 280 12.48 -17.00 1.37
N LYS A 281 13.01 -15.79 1.58
CA LYS A 281 13.62 -14.91 0.57
C LYS A 281 12.65 -14.48 -0.54
N ILE A 282 11.35 -14.45 -0.23
CA ILE A 282 10.30 -14.02 -1.17
C ILE A 282 10.04 -12.54 -0.95
N HIS A 283 10.82 -11.70 -1.64
CA HIS A 283 10.63 -10.26 -1.63
C HIS A 283 9.57 -9.87 -2.66
N ALA A 284 8.30 -9.97 -2.25
CA ALA A 284 7.13 -9.85 -3.12
C ALA A 284 7.17 -8.68 -4.13
N ARG A 285 7.58 -7.48 -3.71
CA ARG A 285 7.66 -6.32 -4.61
C ARG A 285 8.72 -6.49 -5.71
N GLU A 286 9.85 -7.11 -5.39
CA GLU A 286 10.97 -7.29 -6.31
C GLU A 286 10.61 -8.35 -7.35
N ILE A 287 10.08 -9.48 -6.86
CA ILE A 287 9.54 -10.56 -7.67
C ILE A 287 8.45 -10.04 -8.59
N GLN A 288 7.50 -9.28 -8.06
CA GLN A 288 6.42 -8.72 -8.85
C GLN A 288 6.94 -7.84 -10.00
N GLN A 289 7.88 -6.94 -9.70
CA GLN A 289 8.49 -6.09 -10.73
C GLN A 289 9.18 -6.92 -11.81
N ALA A 290 9.94 -7.94 -11.43
CA ALA A 290 10.60 -8.84 -12.38
C ALA A 290 9.59 -9.63 -13.23
N ARG A 291 8.48 -10.09 -12.64
CA ARG A 291 7.42 -10.81 -13.37
C ARG A 291 6.68 -9.90 -14.35
N ILE A 292 6.36 -8.67 -13.97
CA ILE A 292 5.78 -7.70 -14.91
C ILE A 292 6.77 -7.42 -16.04
N ASP A 293 8.05 -7.18 -15.70
CA ASP A 293 9.12 -6.92 -16.67
C ASP A 293 9.28 -8.09 -17.68
N HIS A 294 9.15 -9.34 -17.22
CA HIS A 294 9.13 -10.53 -18.08
C HIS A 294 7.86 -10.62 -18.94
N LEU A 295 6.67 -10.42 -18.35
CA LEU A 295 5.39 -10.49 -19.07
C LEU A 295 5.30 -9.46 -20.20
N VAL A 296 5.78 -8.23 -20.00
CA VAL A 296 5.76 -7.20 -21.06
C VAL A 296 6.77 -7.46 -22.19
N GLN A 297 7.68 -8.43 -22.03
CA GLN A 297 8.55 -8.89 -23.11
C GLN A 297 7.86 -9.96 -23.97
N THR A 298 6.95 -10.74 -23.38
CA THR A 298 6.28 -11.85 -24.07
C THR A 298 4.91 -11.47 -24.64
N VAL A 299 4.22 -10.50 -24.05
CA VAL A 299 2.89 -10.03 -24.49
C VAL A 299 2.77 -8.49 -24.43
N PRO A 300 1.85 -7.89 -25.21
CA PRO A 300 1.65 -6.43 -25.20
C PRO A 300 1.28 -5.87 -23.83
N ALA A 301 1.74 -4.65 -23.52
CA ALA A 301 1.51 -3.99 -22.24
C ALA A 301 0.01 -3.79 -21.89
N SER A 302 -0.86 -3.66 -22.90
CA SER A 302 -2.32 -3.59 -22.72
C SER A 302 -2.90 -4.89 -22.17
N VAL A 303 -2.48 -6.03 -22.71
CA VAL A 303 -2.89 -7.36 -22.24
C VAL A 303 -2.40 -7.59 -20.82
N VAL A 304 -1.14 -7.24 -20.52
CA VAL A 304 -0.60 -7.29 -19.15
C VAL A 304 -1.40 -6.41 -18.21
N ALA A 305 -1.77 -5.20 -18.62
CA ALA A 305 -2.55 -4.28 -17.80
C ALA A 305 -3.94 -4.85 -17.46
N ASP A 306 -4.64 -5.40 -18.45
CA ASP A 306 -5.97 -5.99 -18.25
C ASP A 306 -5.93 -7.28 -17.42
N MET A 307 -4.93 -8.16 -17.67
CA MET A 307 -4.73 -9.41 -16.92
C MET A 307 -4.38 -9.15 -15.44
N LEU A 308 -3.50 -8.19 -15.19
CA LEU A 308 -3.01 -7.90 -13.84
C LEU A 308 -3.87 -6.87 -13.08
N GLY A 309 -4.85 -6.25 -13.76
CA GLY A 309 -5.65 -5.16 -13.18
C GLY A 309 -4.85 -3.89 -12.87
N ILE A 310 -3.71 -3.66 -13.55
CA ILE A 310 -2.86 -2.48 -13.34
C ILE A 310 -3.18 -1.37 -14.35
N ASN A 311 -2.83 -0.12 -14.01
CA ASN A 311 -2.99 0.99 -14.95
C ASN A 311 -2.08 0.79 -16.18
N ILE A 312 -2.60 1.02 -17.38
CA ILE A 312 -1.87 0.88 -18.65
C ILE A 312 -0.54 1.65 -18.66
N ASN A 313 -0.49 2.86 -18.13
CA ASN A 313 0.73 3.66 -18.05
C ASN A 313 1.80 3.00 -17.17
N THR A 314 1.37 2.21 -16.18
CA THR A 314 2.30 1.42 -15.37
C THR A 314 2.91 0.31 -16.20
N ALA A 315 2.10 -0.46 -16.94
CA ALA A 315 2.58 -1.52 -17.83
C ALA A 315 3.51 -0.97 -18.94
N VAL A 316 3.15 0.15 -19.57
CA VAL A 316 3.99 0.83 -20.59
C VAL A 316 5.33 1.26 -20.01
N ARG A 317 5.35 1.79 -18.78
CA ARG A 317 6.62 2.15 -18.10
C ARG A 317 7.51 0.94 -17.84
N HIS A 318 6.93 -0.23 -17.55
CA HIS A 318 7.69 -1.48 -17.43
C HIS A 318 8.24 -1.92 -18.79
N ALA A 319 7.44 -1.88 -19.86
CA ALA A 319 7.89 -2.20 -21.22
C ALA A 319 9.04 -1.29 -21.70
N ALA A 320 8.96 0.01 -21.41
CA ALA A 320 10.02 0.97 -21.75
C ALA A 320 11.33 0.71 -21.00
N ARG A 321 11.27 0.18 -19.75
CA ARG A 321 12.46 -0.17 -18.96
C ARG A 321 13.18 -1.40 -19.47
N THR A 322 12.44 -2.36 -20.05
CA THR A 322 12.99 -3.64 -20.52
C THR A 322 13.39 -3.62 -21.99
N ASN A 323 13.35 -2.44 -22.63
CA ASN A 323 13.53 -2.25 -24.07
C ASN A 323 12.65 -3.21 -24.88
N SER A 324 11.42 -3.44 -24.40
CA SER A 324 10.50 -4.37 -25.04
C SER A 324 10.20 -3.91 -26.46
N ARG A 325 10.30 -4.84 -27.42
CA ARG A 325 10.13 -4.56 -28.86
C ARG A 325 8.68 -4.36 -29.27
N TRP A 326 7.74 -4.60 -28.34
CA TRP A 326 6.33 -4.30 -28.52
C TRP A 326 6.10 -2.78 -28.39
N GLY A 327 6.54 -2.03 -29.40
CA GLY A 327 6.21 -0.61 -29.55
C GLY A 327 4.68 -0.42 -29.55
N ASN A 328 4.23 0.69 -28.95
CA ASN A 328 2.83 1.11 -28.81
C ASN A 328 1.92 0.48 -29.86
N TYR A 329 1.21 -0.58 -29.49
CA TYR A 329 0.22 -1.24 -30.33
C TYR A 329 -1.11 -0.52 -30.10
N PRO A 330 -1.61 0.33 -31.01
CA PRO A 330 -2.96 0.84 -30.95
C PRO A 330 -3.88 -0.18 -31.64
N GLU A 331 -5.02 -0.46 -31.01
CA GLU A 331 -6.25 -0.82 -31.70
C GLU A 331 -6.31 -2.18 -32.44
N LEU A 332 -6.50 -3.25 -31.67
CA LEU A 332 -7.37 -4.36 -32.07
C LEU A 332 -8.65 -4.31 -31.23
N ARG A 333 -9.39 -3.21 -31.40
CA ARG A 333 -10.78 -3.09 -30.98
C ARG A 333 -11.60 -2.29 -32.00
N ALA A 334 -11.34 -2.54 -33.29
CA ALA A 334 -12.37 -2.40 -34.30
C ALA A 334 -13.05 -3.77 -34.41
N SER A 335 -14.17 -3.93 -33.71
CA SER A 335 -15.15 -4.94 -34.10
C SER A 335 -15.56 -4.65 -35.55
N PRO A 336 -15.55 -5.61 -36.48
CA PRO A 336 -16.26 -5.42 -37.73
C PRO A 336 -17.76 -5.41 -37.38
N THR A 337 -18.34 -4.23 -37.35
CA THR A 337 -19.77 -4.00 -37.54
C THR A 337 -20.07 -4.07 -39.04
N GLY A 338 -20.97 -4.97 -39.45
CA GLY A 338 -21.49 -5.13 -40.82
C GLY A 338 -20.52 -5.87 -41.76
N GLU A 339 -20.91 -6.89 -42.52
CA GLU A 339 -22.22 -7.25 -43.09
C GLU A 339 -22.71 -8.65 -42.75
#